data_AF-A0A1D3D3H5-F1
#
_entry.id   AF-A0A1D3D3H5-F1
#
_cell.length_a   1.000
_cell.length_b   1.000
_cell.length_c   1.000
_cell.angle_alpha   90.00
_cell.angle_beta   90.00
_cell.angle_gamma   90.00
#
_symmetry.space_group_name_H-M   'P 1'
#
loop_
_entity.id
_entity.type
_entity.pdbx_description
1 polymer ?
#
loop_
_entity_poly.entity_id
_entity_poly.type
_entity_poly.pdbx_seq_one_letter_code
_entity_poly.pdbx_strand_id
1 'polypeptide(L)'
;MGRGKGLCSKVGGHENPAVAAWAISACLLAVISTTCFLLAETMQLKKVLVPGSSLNEFGDVMFVSYASFNGLGAMHAVLCILSVIVVVLGYFFLPQFLCAACPLLLINKLACLITCCFGGYMLNAAYKHKQLQLDFVRYGGVMPTADFSTSFVMSCCPLILLLSVAALACLICLSRAATIDEDGTMVDVMLHLPVIAGCVTMAGIMILPTRIPFCVVMGSLWLVAAVIAAALIGFQKWGGLTSKFFTLALAVFYLILVVMSAICVIAQGVLFVRGRQQVINYRRTENAHRKTFFKDLSDQDFNYYKYFMLHHEGEICLAGIVISALLFVYSVMGFGFCIRAFLGGSNAITRGNSNTSSGKE
;
A
#
# COMPACT_ATOMS: atom_id res chain seq x y z
N MET A 1 -14.12 40.28 -11.40
CA MET A 1 -13.34 40.21 -10.14
C MET A 1 -13.32 38.77 -9.68
N GLY A 2 -12.16 38.10 -9.79
CA GLY A 2 -12.01 36.68 -9.51
C GLY A 2 -12.09 36.37 -8.03
N ARG A 3 -13.09 35.57 -7.63
CA ARG A 3 -13.07 34.89 -6.34
C ARG A 3 -12.02 33.78 -6.43
N GLY A 4 -10.87 33.99 -5.79
CA GLY A 4 -9.93 32.91 -5.51
C GLY A 4 -10.66 31.85 -4.69
N LYS A 5 -11.02 30.72 -5.32
CA LYS A 5 -11.57 29.55 -4.64
C LYS A 5 -10.46 28.93 -3.80
N GLY A 6 -10.38 29.33 -2.53
CA GLY A 6 -9.55 28.65 -1.53
C GLY A 6 -10.13 27.30 -1.15
N LEU A 7 -9.34 26.46 -0.47
CA LEU A 7 -9.75 25.13 0.05
C LEU A 7 -11.07 25.15 0.86
N CYS A 8 -11.42 26.30 1.45
CA CYS A 8 -12.63 26.48 2.27
C CYS A 8 -13.88 26.88 1.46
N SER A 9 -13.83 26.93 0.12
CA SER A 9 -15.01 27.17 -0.75
C SER A 9 -15.62 25.89 -1.34
N LYS A 10 -15.25 24.69 -0.83
CA LYS A 10 -15.67 23.38 -1.34
C LYS A 10 -16.89 22.80 -0.60
N VAL A 11 -17.87 23.65 -0.31
CA VAL A 11 -19.04 23.33 0.52
C VAL A 11 -20.31 23.35 -0.33
N GLY A 12 -20.91 22.17 -0.51
CA GLY A 12 -22.29 22.08 -0.96
C GLY A 12 -22.55 20.91 -1.89
N GLY A 13 -22.94 19.77 -1.32
CA GLY A 13 -23.48 18.64 -2.08
C GLY A 13 -23.64 17.42 -1.19
N HIS A 14 -24.82 16.81 -1.18
CA HIS A 14 -25.14 15.59 -0.42
C HIS A 14 -24.23 14.39 -0.77
N GLU A 15 -23.43 14.48 -1.85
CA GLU A 15 -22.57 13.42 -2.37
C GLU A 15 -21.15 13.95 -2.69
N ASN A 16 -20.45 14.54 -1.72
CA ASN A 16 -19.07 14.99 -1.94
C ASN A 16 -18.08 13.79 -1.95
N PRO A 17 -17.42 13.46 -3.08
CA PRO A 17 -16.48 12.33 -3.14
C PRO A 17 -15.28 12.50 -2.20
N ALA A 18 -14.90 13.72 -1.84
CA ALA A 18 -13.81 13.96 -0.91
C ALA A 18 -14.07 13.32 0.47
N VAL A 19 -15.34 13.28 0.93
CA VAL A 19 -15.73 12.65 2.20
C VAL A 19 -15.39 11.15 2.18
N ALA A 20 -15.65 10.47 1.06
CA ALA A 20 -15.32 9.06 0.90
C ALA A 20 -13.80 8.82 0.87
N ALA A 21 -13.02 9.68 0.21
CA ALA A 21 -11.55 9.59 0.24
C ALA A 21 -10.98 9.81 1.66
N TRP A 22 -11.55 10.74 2.42
CA TRP A 22 -11.23 10.94 3.83
C TRP A 22 -11.60 9.73 4.70
N ALA A 23 -12.78 9.15 4.48
CA ALA A 23 -13.22 7.95 5.20
C ALA A 23 -12.29 6.76 4.96
N ILE A 24 -11.91 6.51 3.70
CA ILE A 24 -10.92 5.45 3.36
C ILE A 24 -9.58 5.73 4.05
N SER A 25 -9.12 6.99 4.07
CA SER A 25 -7.90 7.38 4.77
C SER A 25 -7.98 7.12 6.27
N ALA A 26 -9.11 7.47 6.92
CA ALA A 26 -9.34 7.22 8.34
C ALA A 26 -9.35 5.71 8.65
N CYS A 27 -9.99 4.90 7.80
CA CYS A 27 -9.94 3.44 7.93
C CYS A 27 -8.51 2.91 7.85
N LEU A 28 -7.69 3.41 6.92
CA LEU A 28 -6.28 3.02 6.83
C LEU A 28 -5.47 3.47 8.05
N LEU A 29 -5.69 4.67 8.57
CA LEU A 29 -5.08 5.13 9.84
C LEU A 29 -5.47 4.24 11.01
N ALA A 30 -6.72 3.78 11.08
CA ALA A 30 -7.17 2.84 12.09
C ALA A 30 -6.50 1.47 11.94
N VAL A 31 -6.34 0.95 10.71
CA VAL A 31 -5.59 -0.29 10.44
C VAL A 31 -4.13 -0.16 10.87
N ILE A 32 -3.47 0.94 10.51
CA ILE A 32 -2.09 1.27 10.92
C ILE A 32 -1.98 1.27 12.44
N SER A 33 -2.86 2.01 13.11
CA SER A 33 -2.90 2.13 14.57
C SER A 33 -3.09 0.78 15.26
N THR A 34 -4.08 0.01 14.82
CA THR A 34 -4.38 -1.32 15.36
C THR A 34 -3.21 -2.29 15.15
N THR A 35 -2.58 -2.26 13.97
CA THR A 35 -1.41 -3.08 13.66
C THR A 35 -0.24 -2.73 14.57
N CYS A 36 -0.01 -1.44 14.84
CA CYS A 36 1.00 -0.99 15.80
C CYS A 36 0.70 -1.50 17.22
N PHE A 37 -0.55 -1.45 17.70
CA PHE A 37 -0.89 -1.99 19.01
C PHE A 37 -0.71 -3.51 19.08
N LEU A 38 -1.07 -4.24 18.03
CA LEU A 38 -0.81 -5.68 17.94
C LEU A 38 0.69 -6.00 17.97
N LEU A 39 1.50 -5.21 17.27
CA LEU A 39 2.96 -5.33 17.31
C LEU A 39 3.51 -5.02 18.71
N ALA A 40 2.97 -4.01 19.39
CA ALA A 40 3.37 -3.65 20.75
C ALA A 40 3.07 -4.76 21.77
N GLU A 41 1.92 -5.43 21.66
CA GLU A 41 1.50 -6.48 22.61
C GLU A 41 2.16 -7.86 22.38
N THR A 42 3.03 -7.97 21.39
CA THR A 42 3.83 -9.19 21.22
C THR A 42 4.73 -9.44 22.43
N MET A 43 4.73 -10.68 22.94
CA MET A 43 5.45 -11.06 24.17
C MET A 43 6.98 -10.89 24.10
N GLN A 44 7.53 -10.60 22.93
CA GLN A 44 8.97 -10.48 22.67
C GLN A 44 9.52 -9.07 22.96
N LEU A 45 8.66 -8.06 23.12
CA LEU A 45 9.10 -6.68 23.34
C LEU A 45 9.27 -6.36 24.84
N LYS A 46 10.43 -5.84 25.20
CA LYS A 46 10.70 -5.36 26.57
C LYS A 46 9.83 -4.12 26.87
N LYS A 47 9.06 -4.18 27.97
CA LYS A 47 8.14 -3.11 28.40
C LYS A 47 8.83 -1.94 29.15
N VAL A 48 10.04 -2.14 29.66
CA VAL A 48 10.75 -1.17 30.51
C VAL A 48 12.17 -0.98 29.98
N LEU A 49 12.55 0.26 29.68
CA LEU A 49 13.96 0.64 29.58
C LEU A 49 14.55 0.54 30.98
N VAL A 50 15.50 -0.36 31.21
CA VAL A 50 16.25 -0.38 32.46
C VAL A 50 17.12 0.90 32.49
N PRO A 51 17.02 1.77 33.51
CA PRO A 51 17.86 2.94 33.61
C PRO A 51 19.34 2.52 33.60
N GLY A 52 20.11 2.98 32.60
CA GLY A 52 21.51 2.59 32.40
C GLY A 52 21.75 1.62 31.22
N SER A 53 20.72 1.24 30.46
CA SER A 53 20.86 0.39 29.27
C SER A 53 21.71 1.07 28.18
N SER A 54 22.80 0.42 27.77
CA SER A 54 23.63 0.87 26.64
C SER A 54 22.86 0.78 25.31
N LEU A 55 23.22 1.60 24.31
CA LEU A 55 22.63 1.58 22.95
C LEU A 55 22.63 0.18 22.30
N ASN A 56 23.51 -0.71 22.73
CA ASN A 56 23.60 -2.10 22.26
C ASN A 56 22.45 -3.00 22.75
N GLU A 57 21.61 -2.57 23.70
CA GLU A 57 20.46 -3.35 24.18
C GLU A 57 19.23 -3.30 23.28
N PHE A 58 19.19 -2.37 22.31
CA PHE A 58 18.10 -2.25 21.34
C PHE A 58 18.22 -3.24 20.17
N GLY A 59 19.33 -3.98 20.12
CA GLY A 59 19.62 -4.90 19.03
C GLY A 59 20.09 -4.19 17.75
N ASP A 60 20.33 -4.98 16.72
CA ASP A 60 20.84 -4.51 15.43
C ASP A 60 19.78 -3.71 14.64
N VAL A 61 18.50 -3.97 14.90
CA VAL A 61 17.38 -3.25 14.27
C VAL A 61 16.84 -2.18 15.22
N MET A 62 17.11 -0.92 14.89
CA MET A 62 16.64 0.21 15.68
C MET A 62 15.12 0.27 15.78
N PHE A 63 14.62 0.88 16.86
CA PHE A 63 13.19 1.19 17.10
C PHE A 63 12.27 -0.02 17.29
N VAL A 64 12.83 -1.22 17.51
CA VAL A 64 12.06 -2.40 17.92
C VAL A 64 11.82 -2.36 19.43
N SER A 65 10.78 -1.63 19.85
CA SER A 65 10.41 -1.51 21.27
C SER A 65 8.91 -1.35 21.48
N TYR A 66 8.43 -1.74 22.66
CA TYR A 66 7.03 -1.53 23.06
C TYR A 66 6.62 -0.06 22.92
N ALA A 67 7.45 0.86 23.45
CA ALA A 67 7.17 2.29 23.43
C ALA A 67 7.09 2.86 22.01
N SER A 68 7.93 2.38 21.08
CA SER A 68 7.91 2.81 19.68
C SER A 68 6.60 2.42 18.99
N PHE A 69 6.19 1.15 19.09
CA PHE A 69 4.95 0.68 18.47
C PHE A 69 3.71 1.26 19.14
N ASN A 70 3.67 1.31 20.48
CA ASN A 70 2.54 1.89 21.21
C ASN A 70 2.40 3.40 20.92
N GLY A 71 3.51 4.14 20.91
CA GLY A 71 3.51 5.58 20.60
C GLY A 71 3.08 5.87 19.17
N LEU A 72 3.59 5.11 18.20
CA LEU A 72 3.18 5.21 16.79
C LEU A 72 1.69 4.84 16.62
N GLY A 73 1.23 3.79 17.30
CA GLY A 73 -0.17 3.37 17.30
C GLY A 73 -1.10 4.45 17.87
N ALA A 74 -0.75 5.03 19.02
CA ALA A 74 -1.50 6.10 19.66
C ALA A 74 -1.53 7.37 18.80
N MET A 75 -0.41 7.75 18.19
CA MET A 75 -0.35 8.90 17.27
C MET A 75 -1.33 8.71 16.10
N HIS A 76 -1.32 7.55 15.42
CA HIS A 76 -2.25 7.29 14.31
C HIS A 76 -3.71 7.19 14.76
N ALA A 77 -3.98 6.69 15.97
CA ALA A 77 -5.33 6.71 16.54
C ALA A 77 -5.85 8.14 16.73
N VAL A 78 -5.05 9.01 17.34
CA VAL A 78 -5.39 10.44 17.54
C VAL A 78 -5.60 11.12 16.19
N LEU A 79 -4.69 10.92 15.24
CA LEU A 79 -4.81 11.49 13.91
C LEU A 79 -6.05 10.99 13.16
N CYS A 80 -6.41 9.72 13.31
CA CYS A 80 -7.65 9.15 12.78
C CYS A 80 -8.88 9.86 13.36
N ILE A 81 -8.97 9.96 14.68
CA ILE A 81 -10.08 10.61 15.38
C ILE A 81 -10.20 12.08 14.97
N LEU A 82 -9.08 12.81 14.94
CA LEU A 82 -9.06 14.21 14.49
C LEU A 82 -9.52 14.34 13.03
N SER A 83 -9.12 13.41 12.15
CA SER A 83 -9.52 13.43 10.74
C SER A 83 -11.03 13.22 10.62
N VAL A 84 -11.60 12.28 11.37
CA VAL A 84 -13.05 12.05 11.43
C VAL A 84 -13.78 13.30 11.93
N ILE A 85 -13.34 13.89 13.05
CA ILE A 85 -13.97 15.09 13.62
C ILE A 85 -13.93 16.26 12.63
N VAL A 86 -12.77 16.55 12.03
CA VAL A 86 -12.61 17.68 11.10
C VAL A 86 -13.45 17.48 9.84
N VAL A 87 -13.54 16.25 9.32
CA VAL A 87 -14.35 15.93 8.14
C VAL A 87 -15.84 16.04 8.47
N VAL A 88 -16.28 15.49 9.61
CA VAL A 88 -17.68 15.57 10.04
C VAL A 88 -18.09 17.02 10.28
N LEU A 89 -17.33 17.76 11.10
CA LEU A 89 -17.61 19.18 11.38
C LEU A 89 -17.51 20.03 10.12
N GLY A 90 -16.48 19.83 9.30
CA GLY A 90 -16.19 20.63 8.11
C GLY A 90 -17.18 20.46 6.98
N TYR A 91 -17.59 19.22 6.68
CA TYR A 91 -18.49 18.94 5.56
C TYR A 91 -19.98 18.99 5.93
N PHE A 92 -20.35 18.72 7.19
CA PHE A 92 -21.77 18.64 7.59
C PHE A 92 -22.27 19.80 8.45
N PHE A 93 -21.39 20.51 9.18
CA PHE A 93 -21.84 21.55 10.13
C PHE A 93 -21.31 22.95 9.77
N LEU A 94 -20.00 23.12 9.75
CA LEU A 94 -19.31 24.42 9.68
C LEU A 94 -18.09 24.33 8.75
N PRO A 95 -18.18 24.87 7.53
CA PRO A 95 -17.09 24.87 6.54
C PRO A 95 -15.74 25.38 7.01
N GLN A 96 -15.73 26.29 7.98
CA GLN A 96 -14.52 26.89 8.52
C GLN A 96 -13.60 25.83 9.16
N PHE A 97 -14.15 24.70 9.63
CA PHE A 97 -13.35 23.57 10.12
C PHE A 97 -12.52 22.89 9.01
N LEU A 98 -12.89 23.02 7.73
CA LEU A 98 -12.07 22.50 6.62
C LEU A 98 -10.74 23.24 6.51
N CYS A 99 -10.62 24.46 7.03
CA CYS A 99 -9.34 25.15 7.07
C CYS A 99 -8.35 24.44 8.03
N ALA A 100 -8.84 23.72 9.05
CA ALA A 100 -8.03 22.84 9.90
C ALA A 100 -7.65 21.50 9.23
N ALA A 101 -8.33 21.12 8.14
CA ALA A 101 -8.00 19.89 7.40
C ALA A 101 -6.64 19.97 6.71
N CYS A 102 -6.19 21.16 6.29
CA CYS A 102 -4.92 21.36 5.62
C CYS A 102 -3.69 20.99 6.50
N PRO A 103 -3.49 21.60 7.69
CA PRO A 103 -2.38 21.21 8.56
C PRO A 103 -2.49 19.75 9.01
N LEU A 104 -3.71 19.28 9.32
CA LEU A 104 -3.95 17.89 9.71
C LEU A 104 -3.55 16.90 8.61
N LEU A 105 -3.83 17.22 7.35
CA LEU A 105 -3.45 16.41 6.19
C LEU A 105 -1.93 16.34 6.02
N LEU A 106 -1.21 17.43 6.22
CA LEU A 106 0.26 17.44 6.16
C LEU A 106 0.87 16.59 7.27
N ILE A 107 0.37 16.71 8.51
CA ILE A 107 0.80 15.90 9.64
C ILE A 107 0.53 14.41 9.38
N ASN A 108 -0.67 14.07 8.92
CA ASN A 108 -1.04 12.70 8.54
C ASN A 108 -0.11 12.11 7.48
N LYS A 109 0.20 12.89 6.44
CA LYS A 109 1.13 12.44 5.38
C LYS A 109 2.53 12.22 5.93
N LEU A 110 3.05 13.14 6.75
CA LEU A 110 4.37 12.97 7.36
C LEU A 110 4.41 11.74 8.26
N ALA A 111 3.40 11.54 9.10
CA ALA A 111 3.26 10.38 9.98
C ALA A 111 3.23 9.06 9.19
N CYS A 112 2.44 8.99 8.11
CA CYS A 112 2.38 7.80 7.24
C CYS A 112 3.71 7.54 6.52
N LEU A 113 4.37 8.58 6.02
CA LEU A 113 5.68 8.44 5.38
C LEU A 113 6.73 7.88 6.35
N ILE A 114 6.82 8.47 7.55
CA ILE A 114 7.72 8.00 8.61
C ILE A 114 7.44 6.53 8.97
N THR A 115 6.16 6.18 9.13
CA THR A 115 5.72 4.82 9.46
C THR A 115 6.11 3.81 8.38
N CYS A 116 5.91 4.18 7.11
CA CYS A 116 6.35 3.36 5.99
C CYS A 116 7.87 3.16 6.02
N CYS A 117 8.65 4.22 6.21
CA CYS A 117 10.11 4.15 6.27
C CYS A 117 10.59 3.24 7.41
N PHE A 118 9.98 3.32 8.59
CA PHE A 118 10.32 2.44 9.71
C PHE A 118 10.07 0.97 9.38
N GLY A 119 8.88 0.62 8.90
CA GLY A 119 8.60 -0.78 8.56
C GLY A 119 9.44 -1.27 7.38
N GLY A 120 9.70 -0.43 6.38
CA GLY A 120 10.60 -0.77 5.27
C GLY A 120 12.05 -1.02 5.71
N TYR A 121 12.56 -0.23 6.66
CA TYR A 121 13.88 -0.46 7.26
C TYR A 121 13.93 -1.80 8.01
N MET A 122 12.93 -2.09 8.84
CA MET A 122 12.81 -3.36 9.58
C MET A 122 12.76 -4.56 8.61
N LEU A 123 11.87 -4.52 7.60
CA LEU A 123 11.74 -5.59 6.60
C LEU A 123 13.04 -5.84 5.83
N ASN A 124 13.77 -4.78 5.47
CA ASN A 124 15.04 -4.90 4.79
C ASN A 124 16.13 -5.55 5.68
N ALA A 125 16.13 -5.28 6.99
CA ALA A 125 17.01 -5.96 7.94
C ALA A 125 16.69 -7.46 8.04
N ALA A 126 15.40 -7.80 8.19
CA ALA A 126 14.96 -9.20 8.22
C ALA A 126 15.26 -9.95 6.91
N TYR A 127 15.08 -9.30 5.76
CA TYR A 127 15.44 -9.87 4.46
C TYR A 127 16.92 -10.24 4.39
N LYS A 128 17.82 -9.31 4.74
CA LYS A 128 19.27 -9.55 4.73
C LYS A 128 19.64 -10.73 5.63
N HIS A 129 19.08 -10.78 6.84
CA HIS A 129 19.36 -11.85 7.79
C HIS A 129 18.85 -13.22 7.30
N LYS A 130 17.60 -13.30 6.84
CA LYS A 130 17.03 -14.56 6.29
C LYS A 130 17.78 -15.02 5.04
N GLN A 131 18.17 -14.09 4.17
CA GLN A 131 18.94 -14.42 2.98
C GLN A 131 20.27 -15.08 3.36
N LEU A 132 21.01 -14.50 4.31
CA LEU A 132 22.26 -15.07 4.81
C LEU A 132 22.04 -16.47 5.40
N GLN A 133 21.03 -16.64 6.26
CA GLN A 133 20.72 -17.96 6.85
C GLN A 133 20.45 -19.02 5.79
N LEU A 134 19.66 -18.71 4.76
CA LEU A 134 19.35 -19.64 3.68
C LEU A 134 20.59 -19.99 2.84
N ASP A 135 21.46 -19.01 2.59
CA ASP A 135 22.71 -19.23 1.87
C ASP A 135 23.68 -20.11 2.69
N PHE A 136 23.78 -19.92 4.00
CA PHE A 136 24.57 -20.80 4.88
C PHE A 136 24.04 -22.23 4.96
N VAL A 137 22.72 -22.42 4.97
CA VAL A 137 22.11 -23.75 4.98
C VAL A 137 22.50 -24.56 3.74
N ARG A 138 22.67 -23.90 2.58
CA ARG A 138 23.09 -24.55 1.34
C ARG A 138 24.59 -24.77 1.25
N TYR A 139 25.38 -23.72 1.45
CA TYR A 139 26.82 -23.75 1.19
C TYR A 139 27.67 -24.16 2.40
N GLY A 140 27.05 -24.25 3.59
CA GLY A 140 27.74 -24.47 4.86
C GLY A 140 28.33 -23.18 5.43
N GLY A 141 28.73 -23.23 6.70
CA GLY A 141 29.32 -22.10 7.43
C GLY A 141 28.71 -21.91 8.82
N VAL A 142 29.08 -20.81 9.47
CA VAL A 142 28.54 -20.47 10.80
C VAL A 142 27.21 -19.74 10.61
N MET A 143 26.12 -20.35 11.10
CA MET A 143 24.79 -19.76 11.01
C MET A 143 24.75 -18.46 11.83
N PRO A 144 24.36 -17.31 11.24
CA PRO A 144 24.28 -16.06 11.96
C PRO A 144 23.19 -16.17 13.03
N THR A 145 23.55 -15.82 14.26
CA THR A 145 22.60 -15.77 15.37
C THR A 145 21.75 -14.51 15.23
N ALA A 146 20.44 -14.65 15.25
CA ALA A 146 19.53 -13.51 15.33
C ALA A 146 19.50 -12.99 16.77
N ASP A 147 19.72 -11.69 16.93
CA ASP A 147 19.42 -10.99 18.18
C ASP A 147 17.90 -10.87 18.38
N PHE A 148 17.47 -10.33 19.52
CA PHE A 148 16.03 -10.22 19.81
C PHE A 148 15.29 -9.35 18.77
N SER A 149 15.92 -8.26 18.32
CA SER A 149 15.30 -7.27 17.43
C SER A 149 15.05 -7.88 16.04
N THR A 150 16.04 -8.60 15.50
CA THR A 150 15.91 -9.31 14.23
C THR A 150 14.93 -10.47 14.35
N SER A 151 14.97 -11.23 15.45
CA SER A 151 14.04 -12.34 15.70
C SER A 151 12.57 -11.87 15.74
N PHE A 152 12.33 -10.75 16.42
CA PHE A 152 11.02 -10.10 16.46
C PHE A 152 10.54 -9.71 15.06
N VAL A 153 11.35 -8.98 14.30
CA VAL A 153 10.96 -8.51 12.96
C VAL A 153 10.73 -9.69 12.01
N MET A 154 11.55 -10.74 12.09
CA MET A 154 11.34 -11.95 11.28
C MET A 154 10.02 -12.66 11.58
N SER A 155 9.62 -12.67 12.86
CA SER A 155 8.39 -13.30 13.36
C SER A 155 7.15 -12.46 13.03
N CYS A 156 7.26 -11.13 13.06
CA CYS A 156 6.17 -10.20 12.81
C CYS A 156 6.20 -9.57 11.40
N CYS A 157 6.97 -10.14 10.48
CA CYS A 157 7.17 -9.63 9.13
C CYS A 157 5.85 -9.31 8.39
N PRO A 158 4.81 -10.18 8.40
CA PRO A 158 3.54 -9.87 7.74
C PRO A 158 2.83 -8.63 8.31
N LEU A 159 2.83 -8.46 9.64
CA LEU A 159 2.23 -7.30 10.30
C LEU A 159 3.01 -6.02 10.01
N ILE A 160 4.35 -6.08 10.00
CA ILE A 160 5.20 -4.94 9.64
C ILE A 160 4.98 -4.56 8.16
N LEU A 161 4.84 -5.55 7.28
CA LEU A 161 4.49 -5.30 5.88
C LEU A 161 3.12 -4.63 5.76
N LEU A 162 2.09 -5.16 6.42
CA LEU A 162 0.76 -4.56 6.46
C LEU A 162 0.82 -3.10 6.92
N LEU A 163 1.54 -2.83 8.01
CA LEU A 163 1.77 -1.48 8.53
C LEU A 163 2.37 -0.56 7.47
N SER A 164 3.44 -0.97 6.81
CA SER A 164 4.11 -0.16 5.79
C SER A 164 3.24 0.10 4.56
N VAL A 165 2.59 -0.93 4.02
CA VAL A 165 1.79 -0.79 2.79
C VAL A 165 0.49 -0.05 3.04
N ALA A 166 -0.14 -0.21 4.21
CA ALA A 166 -1.30 0.58 4.62
C ALA A 166 -0.92 2.06 4.76
N ALA A 167 0.24 2.37 5.35
CA ALA A 167 0.74 3.72 5.43
C ALA A 167 0.99 4.35 4.05
N LEU A 168 1.58 3.60 3.11
CA LEU A 168 1.74 4.06 1.72
C LEU A 168 0.40 4.29 1.01
N ALA A 169 -0.54 3.36 1.13
CA ALA A 169 -1.87 3.51 0.56
C ALA A 169 -2.59 4.75 1.13
N CYS A 170 -2.44 4.98 2.44
CA CYS A 170 -3.04 6.12 3.12
C CYS A 170 -2.51 7.46 2.57
N LEU A 171 -1.22 7.55 2.21
CA LEU A 171 -0.67 8.75 1.54
C LEU A 171 -1.42 9.11 0.26
N ILE A 172 -1.81 8.10 -0.52
CA ILE A 172 -2.56 8.31 -1.77
C ILE A 172 -3.97 8.78 -1.46
N CYS A 173 -4.67 8.11 -0.55
CA CYS A 173 -6.03 8.48 -0.15
C CYS A 173 -6.08 9.91 0.41
N LEU A 174 -5.15 10.27 1.29
CA LEU A 174 -5.02 11.63 1.84
C LEU A 174 -4.69 12.64 0.75
N SER A 175 -3.79 12.31 -0.18
CA SER A 175 -3.47 13.21 -1.29
C SER A 175 -4.66 13.46 -2.19
N ARG A 176 -5.47 12.43 -2.46
CA ARG A 176 -6.69 12.57 -3.26
C ARG A 176 -7.77 13.35 -2.53
N ALA A 177 -7.96 13.11 -1.23
CA ALA A 177 -8.90 13.85 -0.39
C ALA A 177 -8.66 15.37 -0.42
N ALA A 178 -7.40 15.83 -0.55
CA ALA A 178 -7.08 17.26 -0.73
C ALA A 178 -7.51 17.82 -2.10
N THR A 179 -7.39 16.99 -3.15
CA THR A 179 -7.47 17.42 -4.56
C THR A 179 -8.84 17.19 -5.21
N ILE A 180 -9.75 16.47 -4.55
CA ILE A 180 -11.11 16.31 -5.04
C ILE A 180 -11.85 17.63 -4.75
N ASP A 181 -12.36 18.24 -5.81
CA ASP A 181 -13.16 19.46 -5.78
C ASP A 181 -14.66 19.10 -5.78
N GLU A 182 -15.55 20.10 -5.66
CA GLU A 182 -17.01 19.89 -5.75
C GLU A 182 -17.44 19.28 -7.09
N ASP A 183 -16.69 19.57 -8.16
CA ASP A 183 -16.89 19.00 -9.50
C ASP A 183 -16.28 17.59 -9.66
N GLY A 184 -15.70 17.03 -8.59
CA GLY A 184 -15.16 15.68 -8.57
C GLY A 184 -16.25 14.64 -8.80
N THR A 185 -15.92 13.59 -9.54
CA THR A 185 -16.89 12.52 -9.83
C THR A 185 -16.74 11.40 -8.81
N MET A 186 -17.81 10.64 -8.51
CA MET A 186 -17.67 9.43 -7.69
C MET A 186 -16.71 8.40 -8.31
N VAL A 187 -16.49 8.45 -9.63
CA VAL A 187 -15.51 7.61 -10.34
C VAL A 187 -14.08 7.88 -9.84
N ASP A 188 -13.76 9.13 -9.48
CA ASP A 188 -12.46 9.49 -8.91
C ASP A 188 -12.13 8.71 -7.62
N VAL A 189 -13.15 8.30 -6.87
CA VAL A 189 -13.00 7.66 -5.55
C VAL A 189 -13.33 6.19 -5.59
N MET A 190 -14.31 5.77 -6.38
CA MET A 190 -14.74 4.37 -6.45
C MET A 190 -13.89 3.54 -7.43
N LEU A 191 -13.19 4.18 -8.36
CA LEU A 191 -12.41 3.50 -9.40
C LEU A 191 -10.95 3.94 -9.40
N HIS A 192 -10.70 5.23 -9.62
CA HIS A 192 -9.36 5.76 -9.81
C HIS A 192 -8.51 5.65 -8.53
N LEU A 193 -9.06 6.05 -7.39
CA LEU A 193 -8.35 5.99 -6.11
C LEU A 193 -7.95 4.55 -5.71
N PRO A 194 -8.84 3.54 -5.72
CA PRO A 194 -8.49 2.15 -5.44
C PRO A 194 -7.40 1.61 -6.34
N VAL A 195 -7.39 1.98 -7.63
CA VAL A 195 -6.33 1.54 -8.55
C VAL A 195 -4.99 2.16 -8.16
N ILE A 196 -4.91 3.48 -7.95
CA ILE A 196 -3.65 4.13 -7.58
C ILE A 196 -3.14 3.58 -6.23
N ALA A 197 -4.02 3.50 -5.23
CA ALA A 197 -3.67 2.97 -3.91
C ALA A 197 -3.25 1.49 -3.99
N GLY A 198 -3.95 0.68 -4.79
CA GLY A 198 -3.63 -0.71 -5.03
C GLY A 198 -2.27 -0.88 -5.74
N CYS A 199 -1.97 -0.07 -6.75
CA CYS A 199 -0.68 -0.07 -7.43
C CYS A 199 0.47 0.22 -6.44
N VAL A 200 0.31 1.24 -5.59
CA VAL A 200 1.31 1.57 -4.56
C VAL A 200 1.43 0.47 -3.51
N THR A 201 0.31 -0.12 -3.09
CA THR A 201 0.29 -1.26 -2.15
C THR A 201 1.04 -2.44 -2.74
N MET A 202 0.77 -2.77 -4.00
CA MET A 202 1.40 -3.87 -4.74
C MET A 202 2.90 -3.64 -4.91
N ALA A 203 3.30 -2.40 -5.21
CA ALA A 203 4.72 -2.01 -5.23
C ALA A 203 5.37 -2.23 -3.86
N GLY A 204 4.70 -1.83 -2.77
CA GLY A 204 5.18 -2.05 -1.41
C GLY A 204 5.34 -3.53 -1.04
N ILE A 205 4.34 -4.36 -1.35
CA ILE A 205 4.37 -5.82 -1.14
C ILE A 205 5.58 -6.45 -1.86
N MET A 206 5.91 -5.97 -3.05
CA MET A 206 6.99 -6.52 -3.86
C MET A 206 8.38 -6.00 -3.46
N ILE A 207 8.52 -4.71 -3.16
CA ILE A 207 9.83 -4.07 -2.97
C ILE A 207 10.31 -4.15 -1.51
N LEU A 208 9.41 -3.97 -0.54
CA LEU A 208 9.80 -3.81 0.86
C LEU A 208 10.39 -5.09 1.49
N PRO A 209 9.79 -6.29 1.31
CA PRO A 209 10.25 -7.48 2.02
C PRO A 209 11.41 -8.20 1.32
N THR A 210 11.74 -7.85 0.08
CA THR A 210 12.71 -8.61 -0.71
C THR A 210 13.48 -7.78 -1.74
N ARG A 211 14.69 -8.22 -2.08
CA ARG A 211 15.53 -7.65 -3.15
C ARG A 211 15.67 -8.60 -4.34
N ILE A 212 14.79 -9.58 -4.46
CA ILE A 212 14.78 -10.50 -5.60
C ILE A 212 14.48 -9.71 -6.88
N PRO A 213 15.27 -9.86 -7.96
CA PRO A 213 15.15 -9.04 -9.16
C PRO A 213 13.73 -8.95 -9.72
N PHE A 214 13.01 -10.09 -9.79
CA PHE A 214 11.62 -10.13 -10.24
C PHE A 214 10.71 -9.20 -9.43
N CYS A 215 10.77 -9.26 -8.09
CA CYS A 215 9.93 -8.43 -7.24
C CYS A 215 10.30 -6.95 -7.36
N VAL A 216 11.60 -6.63 -7.41
CA VAL A 216 12.07 -5.24 -7.56
C VAL A 216 11.59 -4.65 -8.88
N VAL A 217 11.73 -5.38 -9.99
CA VAL A 217 11.27 -4.94 -11.32
C VAL A 217 9.76 -4.76 -11.35
N MET A 218 8.99 -5.80 -10.99
CA MET A 218 7.53 -5.74 -11.01
C MET A 218 7.00 -4.67 -10.06
N GLY A 219 7.55 -4.56 -8.85
CA GLY A 219 7.17 -3.51 -7.90
C GLY A 219 7.48 -2.11 -8.43
N SER A 220 8.62 -1.92 -9.11
CA SER A 220 8.97 -0.64 -9.73
C SER A 220 7.99 -0.28 -10.86
N LEU A 221 7.58 -1.26 -11.67
CA LEU A 221 6.56 -1.06 -12.70
C LEU A 221 5.21 -0.67 -12.09
N TRP A 222 4.80 -1.28 -10.98
CA TRP A 222 3.59 -0.88 -10.24
C TRP A 222 3.67 0.56 -9.71
N LEU A 223 4.84 0.98 -9.21
CA LEU A 223 5.05 2.36 -8.76
C LEU A 223 4.96 3.36 -9.92
N VAL A 224 5.61 3.05 -11.05
CA VAL A 224 5.52 3.85 -12.28
C VAL A 224 4.08 3.92 -12.76
N ALA A 225 3.35 2.80 -12.75
CA ALA A 225 1.94 2.76 -13.09
C ALA A 225 1.09 3.67 -12.19
N ALA A 226 1.35 3.71 -10.88
CA ALA A 226 0.65 4.61 -9.97
C ALA A 226 0.87 6.09 -10.35
N VAL A 227 2.10 6.47 -10.71
CA VAL A 227 2.44 7.83 -11.15
C VAL A 227 1.74 8.16 -12.47
N ILE A 228 1.79 7.26 -13.45
CA ILE A 228 1.12 7.43 -14.75
C ILE A 228 -0.40 7.57 -14.56
N ALA A 229 -1.01 6.71 -13.74
CA ALA A 229 -2.43 6.79 -13.43
C ALA A 229 -2.80 8.16 -12.86
N ALA A 230 -2.07 8.62 -11.83
CA ALA A 230 -2.30 9.92 -11.22
C ALA A 230 -2.16 11.08 -12.22
N ALA A 231 -1.16 11.02 -13.12
CA ALA A 231 -0.96 12.01 -14.16
C ALA A 231 -2.11 12.01 -15.19
N LEU A 232 -2.48 10.84 -15.73
CA LEU A 232 -3.56 10.71 -16.72
C LEU A 232 -4.90 11.20 -16.17
N ILE A 233 -5.23 10.84 -14.92
CA ILE A 233 -6.44 11.33 -14.24
C ILE A 233 -6.39 12.85 -14.03
N GLY A 234 -5.21 13.39 -13.72
CA GLY A 234 -5.01 14.84 -13.62
C GLY A 234 -5.26 15.57 -14.94
N PHE A 235 -4.75 15.03 -16.05
CA PHE A 235 -4.91 15.61 -17.38
C PHE A 235 -6.32 15.47 -17.96
N GLN A 236 -7.08 14.44 -17.55
CA GLN A 236 -8.48 14.28 -17.99
C GLN A 236 -9.36 15.49 -17.64
N LYS A 237 -8.99 16.26 -16.60
CA LYS A 237 -9.68 17.47 -16.14
C LYS A 237 -9.48 18.69 -17.05
N TRP A 238 -8.58 18.66 -18.03
CA TRP A 238 -8.26 19.83 -18.86
C TRP A 238 -9.34 20.20 -19.91
N GLY A 239 -10.43 19.43 -20.00
CA GLY A 239 -11.62 19.75 -20.80
C GLY A 239 -11.45 19.57 -22.32
N GLY A 240 -12.50 19.77 -23.11
CA GLY A 240 -12.44 19.79 -24.58
C GLY A 240 -12.04 18.47 -25.27
N LEU A 241 -11.40 18.58 -26.45
CA LEU A 241 -10.91 17.46 -27.26
C LEU A 241 -9.80 16.66 -26.56
N THR A 242 -9.00 17.32 -25.72
CA THR A 242 -7.92 16.68 -24.95
C THR A 242 -8.47 15.69 -23.92
N SER A 243 -9.63 15.98 -23.30
CA SER A 243 -10.28 15.03 -22.38
C SER A 243 -10.64 13.70 -23.06
N LYS A 244 -11.08 13.71 -24.33
CA LYS A 244 -11.36 12.47 -25.09
C LYS A 244 -10.09 11.66 -25.34
N PHE A 245 -9.00 12.33 -25.72
CA PHE A 245 -7.70 11.68 -25.92
C PHE A 245 -7.19 11.06 -24.62
N PHE A 246 -7.23 11.79 -23.50
CA PHE A 246 -6.80 11.28 -22.21
C PHE A 246 -7.72 10.15 -21.69
N THR A 247 -9.02 10.19 -21.99
CA THR A 247 -9.94 9.09 -21.66
C THR A 247 -9.59 7.81 -22.43
N LEU A 248 -9.26 7.93 -23.72
CA LEU A 248 -8.80 6.78 -24.51
C LEU A 248 -7.43 6.27 -24.03
N ALA A 249 -6.50 7.17 -23.74
CA ALA A 249 -5.20 6.82 -23.17
C ALA A 249 -5.36 6.10 -21.83
N LEU A 250 -6.30 6.54 -20.99
CA LEU A 250 -6.62 5.89 -19.72
C LEU A 250 -7.24 4.51 -19.91
N ALA A 251 -8.06 4.31 -20.96
CA ALA A 251 -8.55 2.98 -21.32
C ALA A 251 -7.39 2.03 -21.68
N VAL A 252 -6.48 2.46 -22.56
CA VAL A 252 -5.29 1.66 -22.94
C VAL A 252 -4.44 1.37 -21.71
N PHE A 253 -4.24 2.36 -20.83
CA PHE A 253 -3.52 2.18 -19.57
C PHE A 253 -4.19 1.14 -18.67
N TYR A 254 -5.51 1.17 -18.50
CA TYR A 254 -6.23 0.16 -17.72
C TYR A 254 -6.09 -1.24 -18.32
N LEU A 255 -6.12 -1.37 -19.65
CA LEU A 255 -5.88 -2.65 -20.31
C LEU A 255 -4.47 -3.19 -20.01
N ILE A 256 -3.45 -2.33 -19.98
CA ILE A 256 -2.08 -2.70 -19.57
C ILE A 256 -2.08 -3.19 -18.12
N LEU A 257 -2.80 -2.51 -17.21
CA LEU A 257 -2.92 -2.94 -15.81
C LEU A 257 -3.62 -4.29 -15.67
N VAL A 258 -4.62 -4.60 -16.51
CA VAL A 258 -5.28 -5.92 -16.55
C VAL A 258 -4.25 -7.00 -16.87
N VAL A 259 -3.46 -6.81 -17.93
CA VAL A 259 -2.42 -7.78 -18.33
C VAL A 259 -1.36 -7.92 -17.24
N MET A 260 -0.87 -6.81 -16.69
CA MET A 260 0.14 -6.82 -15.62
C MET A 260 -0.38 -7.52 -14.35
N SER A 261 -1.63 -7.29 -13.98
CA SER A 261 -2.29 -7.95 -12.85
C SER A 261 -2.36 -9.47 -13.05
N ALA A 262 -2.76 -9.92 -14.24
CA ALA A 262 -2.84 -11.34 -14.56
C ALA A 262 -1.46 -12.02 -14.50
N ILE A 263 -0.42 -11.36 -15.04
CA ILE A 263 0.97 -11.83 -14.95
C ILE A 263 1.40 -11.95 -13.49
N CYS A 264 1.10 -10.96 -12.64
CA CYS A 264 1.45 -10.99 -11.22
C CYS A 264 0.75 -12.12 -10.46
N VAL A 265 -0.54 -12.39 -10.74
CA VAL A 265 -1.28 -13.52 -10.15
C VAL A 265 -0.63 -14.85 -10.52
N ILE A 266 -0.37 -15.06 -11.82
CA ILE A 266 0.21 -16.31 -12.31
C ILE A 266 1.62 -16.50 -11.76
N ALA A 267 2.49 -15.49 -11.88
CA ALA A 267 3.88 -15.58 -11.44
C ALA A 267 4.00 -15.84 -9.94
N GLN A 268 3.26 -15.10 -9.11
CA GLN A 268 3.27 -15.34 -7.66
C GLN A 268 2.63 -16.67 -7.28
N GLY A 269 1.58 -17.10 -7.99
CA GLY A 269 0.96 -18.41 -7.81
C GLY A 269 1.95 -19.54 -8.07
N VAL A 270 2.70 -19.47 -9.17
CA VAL A 270 3.75 -20.45 -9.50
C VAL A 270 4.86 -20.45 -8.45
N LEU A 271 5.34 -19.27 -8.03
CA LEU A 271 6.37 -19.15 -6.99
C LEU A 271 5.90 -19.74 -5.65
N PHE A 272 4.65 -19.48 -5.27
CA PHE A 272 4.04 -20.05 -4.06
C PHE A 272 3.93 -21.57 -4.14
N VAL A 273 3.35 -22.11 -5.21
CA VAL A 273 3.13 -23.56 -5.36
C VAL A 273 4.45 -24.33 -5.41
N ARG A 274 5.40 -23.89 -6.25
CA ARG A 274 6.71 -24.54 -6.38
C ARG A 274 7.52 -24.43 -5.09
N GLY A 275 7.53 -23.26 -4.46
CA GLY A 275 8.20 -23.07 -3.18
C GLY A 275 7.63 -23.94 -2.05
N ARG A 276 6.29 -23.99 -1.94
CA ARG A 276 5.60 -24.85 -0.98
C ARG A 276 5.91 -26.33 -1.22
N GLN A 277 5.97 -26.76 -2.47
CA GLN A 277 6.35 -28.13 -2.82
C GLN A 277 7.74 -28.49 -2.29
N GLN A 278 8.72 -27.58 -2.38
CA GLN A 278 10.06 -27.82 -1.85
C GLN A 278 10.08 -27.93 -0.32
N VAL A 279 9.27 -27.14 0.39
CA VAL A 279 9.11 -27.27 1.85
C VAL A 279 8.50 -28.62 2.22
N ILE A 280 7.49 -29.08 1.48
CA ILE A 280 6.87 -30.40 1.69
C ILE A 280 7.90 -31.51 1.45
N ASN A 281 8.67 -31.43 0.36
CA ASN A 281 9.72 -32.39 0.06
C ASN A 281 10.76 -32.45 1.19
N TYR A 282 11.24 -31.29 1.65
CA TYR A 282 12.18 -31.20 2.78
C TYR A 282 11.64 -31.88 4.05
N ARG A 283 10.37 -31.62 4.42
CA ARG A 283 9.75 -32.23 5.60
C ARG A 283 9.62 -33.75 5.48
N ARG A 284 9.40 -34.25 4.26
CA ARG A 284 9.28 -35.69 3.95
C ARG A 284 10.63 -36.40 3.84
N THR A 285 11.73 -35.66 3.62
CA THR A 285 13.07 -36.23 3.61
C THR A 285 13.42 -36.84 4.96
N GLU A 286 13.93 -38.07 4.94
CA GLU A 286 14.40 -38.78 6.13
C GLU A 286 15.54 -38.00 6.83
N ASN A 287 15.61 -38.11 8.16
CA ASN A 287 16.57 -37.36 8.97
C ASN A 287 18.04 -37.54 8.54
N ALA A 288 18.39 -38.72 8.03
CA ALA A 288 19.73 -39.01 7.53
C ALA A 288 20.11 -38.16 6.30
N HIS A 289 19.15 -37.86 5.43
CA HIS A 289 19.35 -37.15 4.16
C HIS A 289 19.06 -35.64 4.25
N ARG A 290 18.45 -35.16 5.35
CA ARG A 290 18.12 -33.73 5.53
C ARG A 290 19.35 -32.81 5.48
N LYS A 291 20.52 -33.29 5.91
CA LYS A 291 21.76 -32.50 5.91
C LYS A 291 22.30 -32.21 4.52
N THR A 292 22.03 -33.07 3.54
CA THR A 292 22.48 -32.89 2.14
C THR A 292 21.37 -32.37 1.23
N PHE A 293 20.10 -32.45 1.64
CA PHE A 293 18.93 -32.01 0.87
C PHE A 293 19.12 -30.67 0.13
N PHE A 294 19.59 -29.63 0.82
CA PHE A 294 19.79 -28.30 0.21
C PHE A 294 20.98 -28.22 -0.75
N LYS A 295 21.98 -29.08 -0.57
CA LYS A 295 23.13 -29.20 -1.48
C LYS A 295 22.75 -29.96 -2.75
N ASP A 296 21.91 -30.97 -2.61
CA ASP A 296 21.49 -31.85 -3.70
C ASP A 296 20.37 -31.24 -4.57
N LEU A 297 19.72 -30.18 -4.08
CA LEU A 297 18.71 -29.41 -4.81
C LEU A 297 19.32 -28.67 -6.02
N SER A 298 18.60 -28.73 -7.15
CA SER A 298 18.90 -27.89 -8.31
C SER A 298 18.88 -26.41 -7.94
N ASP A 299 19.66 -25.58 -8.63
CA ASP A 299 19.68 -24.13 -8.36
C ASP A 299 18.29 -23.50 -8.51
N GLN A 300 17.51 -23.97 -9.48
CA GLN A 300 16.16 -23.48 -9.71
C GLN A 300 15.23 -23.83 -8.53
N ASP A 301 15.24 -25.08 -8.07
CA ASP A 301 14.40 -25.52 -6.96
C ASP A 301 14.80 -24.88 -5.64
N PHE A 302 16.11 -24.73 -5.40
CA PHE A 302 16.59 -23.97 -4.26
C PHE A 302 16.14 -22.51 -4.32
N ASN A 303 16.14 -21.88 -5.48
CA ASN A 303 15.62 -20.52 -5.64
C ASN A 303 14.12 -20.42 -5.35
N TYR A 304 13.31 -21.43 -5.73
CA TYR A 304 11.90 -21.48 -5.35
C TYR A 304 11.71 -21.63 -3.84
N TYR A 305 12.47 -22.52 -3.20
CA TYR A 305 12.47 -22.68 -1.74
C TYR A 305 12.88 -21.38 -1.04
N LYS A 306 13.99 -20.77 -1.47
CA LYS A 306 14.53 -19.52 -0.94
C LYS A 306 13.50 -18.40 -1.06
N TYR A 307 12.87 -18.26 -2.23
CA TYR A 307 11.82 -17.27 -2.46
C TYR A 307 10.66 -17.44 -1.47
N PHE A 308 10.18 -18.66 -1.29
CA PHE A 308 9.07 -18.98 -0.39
C PHE A 308 9.38 -18.65 1.08
N MET A 309 10.57 -19.03 1.55
CA MET A 309 11.00 -18.75 2.93
C MET A 309 11.22 -17.25 3.17
N LEU A 310 11.77 -16.52 2.19
CA LEU A 310 11.93 -15.07 2.26
C LEU A 310 10.57 -14.34 2.30
N HIS A 311 9.56 -14.87 1.61
CA HIS A 311 8.19 -14.33 1.61
C HIS A 311 7.34 -14.84 2.78
N HIS A 312 7.98 -15.15 3.92
CA HIS A 312 7.35 -15.64 5.15
C HIS A 312 6.41 -16.82 4.88
N GLU A 313 7.01 -17.92 4.40
CA GLU A 313 6.27 -19.15 4.05
C GLU A 313 5.15 -18.92 3.01
N GLY A 314 5.38 -17.95 2.11
CA GLY A 314 4.49 -17.64 0.99
C GLY A 314 3.29 -16.76 1.34
N GLU A 315 3.13 -16.31 2.59
CA GLU A 315 2.04 -15.40 2.97
C GLU A 315 2.07 -14.09 2.17
N ILE A 316 3.28 -13.54 1.95
CA ILE A 316 3.45 -12.31 1.18
C ILE A 316 3.06 -12.53 -0.29
N CYS A 317 3.31 -13.72 -0.84
CA CYS A 317 2.87 -14.09 -2.19
C CYS A 317 1.35 -14.13 -2.29
N LEU A 318 0.68 -14.69 -1.27
CA LEU A 318 -0.79 -14.73 -1.21
C LEU A 318 -1.38 -13.33 -1.13
N ALA A 319 -0.80 -12.45 -0.30
CA ALA A 319 -1.20 -11.05 -0.24
C ALA A 319 -1.06 -10.37 -1.61
N GLY A 320 0.08 -10.57 -2.30
CA GLY A 320 0.29 -10.02 -3.63
C GLY A 320 -0.65 -10.61 -4.69
N ILE A 321 -1.06 -11.87 -4.59
CA ILE A 321 -2.09 -12.48 -5.45
C ILE A 321 -3.44 -11.79 -5.24
N VAL A 322 -3.87 -11.60 -3.98
CA VAL A 322 -5.15 -10.96 -3.65
C VAL A 322 -5.19 -9.52 -4.17
N ILE A 323 -4.14 -8.72 -3.91
CA ILE A 323 -4.08 -7.34 -4.39
C ILE A 323 -4.02 -7.29 -5.92
N SER A 324 -3.29 -8.19 -6.57
CA SER A 324 -3.26 -8.27 -8.04
C SER A 324 -4.63 -8.65 -8.61
N ALA A 325 -5.36 -9.57 -7.99
CA ALA A 325 -6.71 -9.94 -8.42
C ALA A 325 -7.71 -8.77 -8.23
N LEU A 326 -7.60 -8.01 -7.14
CA LEU A 326 -8.39 -6.79 -6.96
C LEU A 326 -8.07 -5.75 -8.04
N LEU A 327 -6.78 -5.51 -8.31
CA LEU A 327 -6.34 -4.59 -9.37
C LEU A 327 -6.80 -5.03 -10.75
N PHE A 328 -6.84 -6.34 -11.02
CA PHE A 328 -7.41 -6.88 -12.25
C PHE A 328 -8.87 -6.46 -12.39
N VAL A 329 -9.70 -6.69 -11.37
CA VAL A 329 -11.14 -6.35 -11.38
C VAL A 329 -11.36 -4.85 -11.56
N TYR A 330 -10.70 -4.02 -10.75
CA TYR A 330 -10.82 -2.57 -10.87
C TYR A 330 -10.31 -2.05 -12.21
N SER A 331 -9.27 -2.65 -12.79
CA SER A 331 -8.75 -2.24 -14.10
C SER A 331 -9.69 -2.65 -15.24
N VAL A 332 -10.35 -3.80 -15.16
CA VAL A 332 -11.40 -4.20 -16.13
C VAL A 332 -12.57 -3.22 -16.05
N MET A 333 -13.04 -2.89 -14.83
CA MET A 333 -14.10 -1.90 -14.65
C MET A 333 -13.68 -0.52 -15.17
N GLY A 334 -12.42 -0.12 -14.96
CA GLY A 334 -11.91 1.17 -15.41
C GLY A 334 -11.76 1.25 -16.92
N PHE A 335 -11.29 0.18 -17.56
CA PHE A 335 -11.29 0.04 -19.00
C PHE A 335 -12.71 0.20 -19.57
N GLY A 336 -13.68 -0.56 -19.04
CA GLY A 336 -15.07 -0.49 -19.49
C GLY A 336 -15.69 0.91 -19.32
N PHE A 337 -15.40 1.56 -18.19
CA PHE A 337 -15.82 2.94 -17.95
C PHE A 337 -15.23 3.91 -18.98
N CYS A 338 -13.91 3.86 -19.22
CA CYS A 338 -13.25 4.76 -20.17
C CYS A 338 -13.75 4.56 -21.61
N ILE A 339 -13.99 3.32 -22.04
CA ILE A 339 -14.56 3.04 -23.37
C ILE A 339 -15.98 3.60 -23.48
N ARG A 340 -16.83 3.38 -22.47
CA ARG A 340 -18.18 3.96 -22.43
C ARG A 340 -18.13 5.49 -22.47
N ALA A 341 -17.24 6.12 -21.70
CA ALA A 341 -17.07 7.56 -21.65
C ALA A 341 -16.58 8.13 -22.99
N PHE A 342 -15.68 7.41 -23.68
CA PHE A 342 -15.19 7.78 -25.00
C PHE A 342 -16.31 7.72 -26.06
N LEU A 343 -17.11 6.65 -26.08
CA LEU A 343 -18.20 6.44 -27.04
C LEU A 343 -19.44 7.31 -26.75
N GLY A 344 -19.76 7.55 -25.48
CA GLY A 344 -20.95 8.29 -25.04
C GLY A 344 -20.84 9.82 -25.05
N GLY A 345 -19.64 10.38 -25.32
CA GLY A 345 -19.40 11.82 -25.36
C GLY A 345 -19.40 12.50 -23.97
N SER A 346 -19.33 13.85 -23.96
CA SER A 346 -19.19 14.66 -22.73
C SER A 346 -20.25 14.36 -21.66
N ASN A 347 -21.45 13.95 -22.08
CA ASN A 347 -22.59 13.67 -21.20
C ASN A 347 -22.40 12.42 -20.32
N ALA A 348 -21.41 11.56 -20.62
CA ALA A 348 -21.09 10.40 -19.79
C ALA A 348 -20.13 10.73 -18.62
N ILE A 349 -19.44 11.88 -18.68
CA ILE A 349 -18.41 12.27 -17.70
C ILE A 349 -18.93 13.39 -16.77
N THR A 350 -19.77 14.30 -17.28
CA THR A 350 -20.41 15.36 -16.47
C THR A 350 -21.83 14.97 -16.09
N ARG A 351 -22.14 14.88 -14.78
CA ARG A 351 -23.51 15.09 -14.30
C ARG A 351 -23.88 16.50 -14.74
N GLY A 352 -24.89 16.62 -15.61
CA GLY A 352 -25.14 17.83 -16.38
C GLY A 352 -25.31 19.08 -15.52
N ASN A 353 -24.60 20.14 -15.89
CA ASN A 353 -25.13 21.49 -15.74
C ASN A 353 -26.21 21.69 -16.82
N SER A 354 -27.38 21.07 -16.63
CA SER A 354 -28.57 21.36 -17.42
C SER A 354 -29.35 22.54 -16.83
N ASN A 355 -28.66 23.60 -16.41
CA ASN A 355 -29.28 24.81 -15.85
C ASN A 355 -29.07 26.08 -16.71
N THR A 356 -28.68 25.95 -17.97
CA THR A 356 -28.64 27.09 -18.92
C THR A 356 -29.68 26.93 -20.03
N SER A 357 -30.94 26.68 -19.66
CA SER A 357 -32.09 26.88 -20.55
C SER A 357 -33.33 27.47 -19.86
N SER A 358 -33.16 28.33 -18.86
CA SER A 358 -34.24 29.21 -18.38
C SER A 358 -33.75 30.67 -18.37
N GLY A 359 -33.61 31.21 -19.57
CA GLY A 359 -33.27 32.60 -19.83
C GLY A 359 -33.92 33.08 -21.14
N LYS A 360 -35.19 32.71 -21.31
CA LYS A 360 -36.14 33.34 -22.23
C LYS A 360 -37.45 33.44 -21.47
N GLU A 361 -37.58 34.52 -20.73
CA GLU A 361 -38.72 35.45 -20.76
C GLU A 361 -38.33 36.73 -20.02
#